data_AF-A0A9P8T7W8-F1
#
_entry.id   AF-A0A9P8T7W8-F1
#
_cell.length_a   1.000
_cell.length_b   1.000
_cell.length_c   1.000
_cell.angle_alpha   90.00
_cell.angle_beta   90.00
_cell.angle_gamma   90.00
#
_symmetry.space_group_name_H-M   'P 1'
#
loop_
_entity.id
_entity.type
_entity.pdbx_description
1 polymer ?
#
loop_
_entity_poly.entity_id
_entity_poly.type
_entity_poly.pdbx_seq_one_letter_code
_entity_poly.pdbx_strand_id
1 'polypeptide(L)'
;MNNHQRVLAGWRRLHYFRDVEMFSGAEEPSLPVGPFRLDYKLARGIERGVGSARLVSWFKEHPNETLTPATVRRLSRAVDSSEYGDLFERLLSSGQRFETGSGMSQVITRLSSGTAREKAIFLLKSRPYDSNPFISQYSDDMRVATIKRLTEKTYSTEALHYLDLYKQTLCQDSPNLNTYYRLFNDLLLQHGRQPELTRENIHSSIDLILRYYFLVEKDLEKGLKIMNRYFDIPNVQISATTISLINKYFLKCLSHTPGVDPVVVLGYLTTMYPFSYRFLETSGLLNMVYNYRVQPVFSPEKQLLRPNIREELVDPLFPVSLDMLAFAYHSYLYGRRPGKIKTRLLFEKYLALSQTDLHTDAFASTAVLETFLGYVVNVLQLPRFAARFLQLFCDHNGFAKASRVHSTGVNNLLVRLAPLDLARAISLAKQLAKVVSLNNRVYYTFIHQLVRLGDTETAAVFYRKLLELQSLHPANSTYLGQRNLAEMCSKFNWPPPVIKPHVEHSPVIAERPKVNYLEIVRLLDSMRPGSFVNDELDTTPF
;
A
#
# COMPACT_ATOMS: atom_id res chain seq x y z
N MET A 1 39.04 -43.49 -1.00
CA MET A 1 38.94 -42.56 0.14
C MET A 1 38.81 -43.41 1.41
N ASN A 2 39.83 -43.49 2.25
CA ASN A 2 39.90 -44.45 3.36
C ASN A 2 38.93 -44.06 4.50
N ASN A 3 38.31 -45.06 5.16
CA ASN A 3 37.33 -44.87 6.23
C ASN A 3 37.83 -43.95 7.37
N HIS A 4 39.14 -43.91 7.60
CA HIS A 4 39.79 -43.01 8.55
C HIS A 4 39.57 -41.52 8.23
N GLN A 5 39.58 -41.13 6.95
CA GLN A 5 39.36 -39.74 6.52
C GLN A 5 37.89 -39.32 6.66
N ARG A 6 36.94 -40.26 6.50
CA ARG A 6 35.51 -40.01 6.72
C ARG A 6 35.18 -39.89 8.21
N VAL A 7 35.79 -40.71 9.06
CA VAL A 7 35.64 -40.59 10.53
C VAL A 7 36.25 -39.29 11.03
N LEU A 8 37.43 -38.89 10.54
CA LEU A 8 38.04 -37.59 10.87
C LEU A 8 37.21 -36.40 10.35
N ALA A 9 36.59 -36.49 9.17
CA ALA A 9 35.68 -35.48 8.66
C ALA A 9 34.35 -35.41 9.46
N GLY A 10 33.88 -36.54 9.99
CA GLY A 10 32.74 -36.62 10.90
C GLY A 10 33.04 -36.05 12.29
N TRP A 11 34.20 -36.37 12.84
CA TRP A 11 34.67 -35.86 14.13
C TRP A 11 34.97 -34.35 14.10
N ARG A 12 35.53 -33.84 13.00
CA ARG A 12 35.71 -32.38 12.78
C ARG A 12 34.38 -31.61 12.72
N ARG A 13 33.26 -32.26 12.34
CA ARG A 13 31.92 -31.63 12.36
C ARG A 13 31.25 -31.67 13.73
N LEU A 14 31.52 -32.67 14.54
CA LEU A 14 30.92 -32.85 15.87
C LEU A 14 31.61 -32.02 16.97
N HIS A 15 32.92 -31.73 16.85
CA HIS A 15 33.68 -31.00 17.87
C HIS A 15 33.83 -29.49 17.64
N TYR A 16 33.34 -28.93 16.52
CA TYR A 16 33.39 -27.47 16.27
C TYR A 16 32.29 -26.67 17.01
N PHE A 17 31.57 -27.29 17.94
CA PHE A 17 30.36 -26.74 18.58
C PHE A 17 30.48 -26.43 20.07
N ARG A 18 31.67 -26.54 20.66
CA ARG A 18 31.91 -26.11 22.03
C ARG A 18 33.31 -25.55 22.14
N ASP A 19 33.43 -24.24 21.97
CA ASP A 19 34.36 -23.45 22.76
C ASP A 19 33.78 -22.03 22.91
N VAL A 20 33.30 -21.81 24.13
CA VAL A 20 32.95 -20.52 24.69
C VAL A 20 34.28 -19.98 25.22
N GLU A 21 35.09 -19.37 24.35
CA GLU A 21 36.26 -18.51 24.65
C GLU A 21 37.16 -18.41 23.40
N MET A 22 36.78 -17.58 22.43
CA MET A 22 37.68 -17.17 21.34
C MET A 22 37.56 -15.67 21.12
N PHE A 23 37.97 -14.87 22.11
CA PHE A 23 38.36 -13.47 21.93
C PHE A 23 39.44 -13.03 22.94
N SER A 24 40.39 -13.92 23.25
CA SER A 24 41.63 -13.57 23.94
C SER A 24 42.82 -14.05 23.10
N GLY A 25 43.30 -13.17 22.22
CA GLY A 25 44.74 -12.99 21.98
C GLY A 25 45.60 -14.09 21.35
N ALA A 26 45.08 -15.17 20.74
CA ALA A 26 45.92 -16.16 20.08
C ALA A 26 45.40 -16.56 18.68
N GLU A 27 46.30 -16.45 17.70
CA GLU A 27 46.32 -16.91 16.30
C GLU A 27 44.98 -17.30 15.65
N GLU A 28 44.52 -16.46 14.72
CA GLU A 28 43.37 -16.69 13.85
C GLU A 28 43.51 -18.02 13.07
N PRO A 29 42.53 -18.95 13.12
CA PRO A 29 42.48 -20.03 12.14
C PRO A 29 42.29 -19.39 10.75
N SER A 30 43.13 -19.80 9.81
CA SER A 30 43.27 -19.21 8.47
C SER A 30 41.91 -18.96 7.81
N LEU A 31 41.51 -17.68 7.84
CA LEU A 31 40.36 -17.17 7.12
C LEU A 31 40.55 -17.45 5.62
N PRO A 32 39.47 -17.69 4.86
CA PRO A 32 39.57 -17.80 3.41
C PRO A 32 40.24 -16.52 2.87
N VAL A 33 41.44 -16.68 2.32
CA VAL A 33 42.21 -15.58 1.72
C VAL A 33 41.47 -15.16 0.45
N GLY A 34 40.79 -14.01 0.51
CA GLY A 34 40.02 -13.46 -0.61
C GLY A 34 38.90 -12.49 -0.17
N PRO A 35 38.18 -11.89 -1.14
CA PRO A 35 37.16 -10.83 -0.94
C PRO A 35 35.89 -11.25 -0.17
N PHE A 36 35.90 -12.42 0.47
CA PHE A 36 34.78 -12.98 1.22
C PHE A 36 34.96 -12.93 2.75
N ARG A 37 36.08 -12.36 3.24
CA ARG A 37 36.41 -12.31 4.67
C ARG A 37 35.37 -11.51 5.46
N LEU A 38 35.00 -10.32 4.98
CA LEU A 38 34.01 -9.48 5.63
C LEU A 38 32.57 -10.01 5.50
N ASP A 39 32.21 -10.50 4.30
CA ASP A 39 30.88 -11.06 4.04
C ASP A 39 30.60 -12.25 4.96
N TYR A 40 31.57 -13.16 5.09
CA TYR A 40 31.51 -14.29 6.01
C TYR A 40 31.46 -13.84 7.48
N LYS A 41 32.31 -12.89 7.88
CA LYS A 41 32.38 -12.35 9.24
C LYS A 41 31.05 -11.72 9.66
N LEU A 42 30.43 -10.94 8.78
CA LEU A 42 29.12 -10.32 9.05
C LEU A 42 27.99 -11.34 9.07
N ALA A 43 27.97 -12.29 8.12
CA ALA A 43 26.97 -13.36 8.12
C ALA A 43 27.01 -14.19 9.41
N ARG A 44 28.22 -14.56 9.87
CA ARG A 44 28.42 -15.26 11.14
C ARG A 44 28.08 -14.41 12.36
N GLY A 45 28.42 -13.12 12.34
CA GLY A 45 28.06 -12.19 13.41
C GLY A 45 26.55 -12.12 13.60
N ILE A 46 25.79 -12.05 12.50
CA ILE A 46 24.32 -12.04 12.52
C ILE A 46 23.78 -13.36 13.09
N GLU A 47 24.29 -14.51 12.66
CA GLU A 47 23.88 -15.84 13.18
C GLU A 47 24.14 -16.00 14.68
N ARG A 48 25.17 -15.32 15.20
CA ARG A 48 25.56 -15.33 16.62
C ARG A 48 24.92 -14.22 17.45
N GLY A 49 24.05 -13.40 16.86
CA GLY A 49 23.39 -12.30 17.57
C GLY A 49 24.34 -11.18 18.01
N VAL A 50 25.42 -10.93 17.26
CA VAL A 50 26.32 -9.80 17.53
C VAL A 50 25.56 -8.48 17.39
N GLY A 51 25.73 -7.58 18.35
CA GLY A 51 25.04 -6.28 18.38
C GLY A 51 25.28 -5.43 17.13
N SER A 52 24.25 -4.68 16.74
CA SER A 52 24.18 -3.83 15.54
C SER A 52 25.38 -2.90 15.39
N ALA A 53 25.74 -2.15 16.43
CA ALA A 53 26.87 -1.23 16.43
C ALA A 53 28.21 -1.92 16.09
N ARG A 54 28.40 -3.16 16.57
CA ARG A 54 29.63 -3.93 16.31
C ARG A 54 29.67 -4.47 14.88
N LEU A 55 28.52 -4.90 14.34
CA LEU A 55 28.41 -5.29 12.92
C LEU A 55 28.73 -4.12 11.99
N VAL A 56 28.22 -2.93 12.29
CA VAL A 56 28.50 -1.70 11.51
C VAL A 56 29.96 -1.28 11.67
N SER A 57 30.55 -1.38 12.87
CA SER A 57 31.99 -1.13 13.09
C SER A 57 32.86 -2.04 12.22
N TRP A 58 32.60 -3.35 12.21
CA TRP A 58 33.35 -4.29 11.37
C TRP A 58 33.25 -3.93 9.89
N PHE A 59 32.07 -3.48 9.43
CA PHE A 59 31.91 -3.06 8.05
C PHE A 59 32.65 -1.76 7.74
N LYS A 60 32.78 -0.84 8.71
CA LYS A 60 33.57 0.40 8.59
C LYS A 60 35.08 0.15 8.55
N GLU A 61 35.56 -0.87 9.27
CA GLU A 61 36.98 -1.26 9.29
C GLU A 61 37.51 -1.77 7.93
N HIS A 62 36.63 -2.13 7.00
CA HIS A 62 36.99 -2.71 5.71
C HIS A 62 36.39 -1.89 4.55
N PRO A 63 36.87 -0.65 4.31
CA PRO A 63 36.23 0.35 3.44
C PRO A 63 36.09 -0.07 1.96
N ASN A 64 36.94 -0.97 1.48
CA ASN A 64 37.03 -1.33 0.07
C ASN A 64 36.30 -2.64 -0.27
N GLU A 65 35.71 -3.32 0.72
CA GLU A 65 35.00 -4.58 0.51
C GLU A 65 33.50 -4.36 0.27
N THR A 66 32.96 -5.01 -0.77
CA THR A 66 31.53 -5.09 -1.08
C THR A 66 30.92 -6.35 -0.45
N LEU A 67 29.61 -6.31 -0.19
CA LEU A 67 28.89 -7.44 0.41
C LEU A 67 28.04 -8.16 -0.63
N THR A 68 27.78 -9.44 -0.40
CA THR A 68 26.84 -10.18 -1.24
C THR A 68 25.41 -9.68 -0.98
N PRO A 69 24.51 -9.69 -1.98
CA PRO A 69 23.10 -9.31 -1.79
C PRO A 69 22.39 -10.09 -0.66
N ALA A 70 22.82 -11.33 -0.39
CA ALA A 70 22.30 -12.14 0.71
C ALA A 70 22.72 -11.58 2.08
N THR A 71 23.99 -11.22 2.25
CA THR A 71 24.51 -10.65 3.49
C THR A 71 23.98 -9.25 3.72
N VAL A 72 23.89 -8.41 2.69
CA VAL A 72 23.24 -7.08 2.76
C VAL A 72 21.81 -7.21 3.26
N ARG A 73 21.04 -8.16 2.73
CA ARG A 73 19.67 -8.45 3.19
C ARG A 73 19.61 -8.84 4.65
N ARG A 74 20.46 -9.77 5.08
CA ARG A 74 20.52 -10.21 6.49
C ARG A 74 20.92 -9.06 7.41
N LEU A 75 21.91 -8.27 7.01
CA LEU A 75 22.43 -7.13 7.76
C LEU A 75 21.37 -6.03 7.91
N SER A 76 20.66 -5.67 6.84
CA SER A 76 19.56 -4.69 6.90
C SER A 76 18.40 -5.08 7.84
N ARG A 77 18.25 -6.38 8.14
CA ARG A 77 17.25 -6.89 9.08
C ARG A 77 17.77 -6.92 10.52
N ALA A 78 19.04 -7.26 10.69
CA ALA A 78 19.73 -7.41 11.96
C ALA A 78 20.18 -6.09 12.60
N VAL A 79 20.47 -5.07 11.80
CA VAL A 79 20.90 -3.75 12.28
C VAL A 79 19.71 -2.93 12.79
N ASP A 80 19.96 -2.19 13.88
CA ASP A 80 18.99 -1.31 14.54
C ASP A 80 18.72 -0.04 13.74
N SER A 81 17.59 0.61 14.02
CA SER A 81 17.15 1.82 13.31
C SER A 81 18.15 2.96 13.40
N SER A 82 18.73 3.17 14.58
CA SER A 82 19.74 4.22 14.83
C SER A 82 21.00 4.06 13.97
N GLU A 83 21.27 2.86 13.47
CA GLU A 83 22.49 2.52 12.73
C GLU A 83 22.26 2.44 11.21
N TYR A 84 21.03 2.64 10.72
CA TYR A 84 20.74 2.55 9.29
C TYR A 84 21.42 3.63 8.46
N GLY A 85 21.52 4.86 8.98
CA GLY A 85 22.25 5.94 8.32
C GLY A 85 23.69 5.54 8.03
N ASP A 86 24.38 5.03 9.06
CA ASP A 86 25.78 4.61 8.99
C ASP A 86 25.98 3.41 8.08
N LEU A 87 25.10 2.40 8.18
CA LEU A 87 25.13 1.24 7.31
C LEU A 87 24.94 1.65 5.84
N PHE A 88 23.97 2.51 5.56
CA PHE A 88 23.66 2.93 4.20
C PHE A 88 24.76 3.80 3.61
N GLU A 89 25.25 4.79 4.34
CA GLU A 89 26.39 5.63 3.96
C GLU A 89 27.62 4.76 3.63
N ARG A 90 27.84 3.72 4.42
CA ARG A 90 28.94 2.77 4.21
C ARG A 90 28.75 1.92 2.95
N LEU A 91 27.55 1.40 2.69
CA LEU A 91 27.23 0.67 1.46
C LEU A 91 27.42 1.54 0.21
N LEU A 92 27.01 2.82 0.28
CA LEU A 92 27.25 3.76 -0.82
C LEU A 92 28.74 4.00 -1.06
N SER A 93 29.48 4.19 0.02
CA SER A 93 30.93 4.45 -0.03
C SER A 93 31.72 3.22 -0.49
N SER A 94 31.22 2.00 -0.31
CA SER A 94 31.87 0.77 -0.80
C SER A 94 31.59 0.49 -2.28
N GLY A 95 30.78 1.32 -2.96
CA GLY A 95 30.37 1.03 -4.33
C GLY A 95 29.31 -0.08 -4.44
N GLN A 96 28.59 -0.39 -3.36
CA GLN A 96 27.62 -1.49 -3.37
C GLN A 96 26.50 -1.20 -4.38
N ARG A 97 26.35 -2.07 -5.38
CA ARG A 97 25.16 -2.07 -6.25
C ARG A 97 23.99 -2.76 -5.55
N PHE A 98 22.83 -2.12 -5.61
CA PHE A 98 21.60 -2.65 -5.06
C PHE A 98 20.79 -3.32 -6.17
N GLU A 99 20.50 -4.60 -6.01
CA GLU A 99 19.72 -5.36 -6.99
C GLU A 99 18.21 -5.18 -6.76
N THR A 100 17.42 -5.32 -7.83
CA THR A 100 15.95 -5.37 -7.80
C THR A 100 15.47 -6.53 -6.92
N GLY A 101 14.42 -6.33 -6.11
CA GLY A 101 13.91 -7.38 -5.21
C GLY A 101 14.82 -7.73 -4.03
N SER A 102 15.95 -7.04 -3.83
CA SER A 102 16.82 -7.21 -2.66
C SER A 102 16.19 -6.74 -1.34
N GLY A 103 14.99 -6.13 -1.36
CA GLY A 103 14.35 -5.58 -0.16
C GLY A 103 15.03 -4.32 0.39
N MET A 104 16.08 -3.82 -0.28
CA MET A 104 16.82 -2.61 0.14
C MET A 104 16.03 -1.32 -0.07
N SER A 105 14.94 -1.34 -0.85
CA SER A 105 13.93 -0.28 -0.83
C SER A 105 13.33 -0.04 0.56
N GLN A 106 13.35 -1.03 1.46
CA GLN A 106 12.96 -0.85 2.86
C GLN A 106 13.98 -0.01 3.65
N VAL A 107 15.25 0.01 3.25
CA VAL A 107 16.25 0.88 3.88
C VAL A 107 15.94 2.33 3.53
N ILE A 108 15.54 2.62 2.29
CA ILE A 108 15.09 3.96 1.87
C ILE A 108 13.90 4.45 2.70
N THR A 109 12.89 3.60 2.94
CA THR A 109 11.75 4.00 3.78
C THR A 109 12.15 4.28 5.23
N ARG A 110 13.19 3.59 5.73
CA ARG A 110 13.70 3.72 7.09
C ARG A 110 14.63 4.92 7.29
N LEU A 111 15.47 5.28 6.32
CA LEU A 111 16.39 6.44 6.37
C LEU A 111 15.70 7.81 6.46
N SER A 112 14.37 7.84 6.45
CA SER A 112 13.58 9.07 6.47
C SER A 112 12.92 9.33 7.83
N SER A 113 13.45 8.72 8.89
CA SER A 113 13.03 8.84 10.30
C SER A 113 13.24 10.22 10.91
N GLY A 114 14.12 11.05 10.34
CA GLY A 114 14.10 12.50 10.57
C GLY A 114 15.36 13.12 11.17
N THR A 115 16.48 12.40 11.30
CA THR A 115 17.74 13.07 11.69
C THR A 115 18.30 13.89 10.52
N ALA A 116 18.96 15.02 10.81
CA ALA A 116 19.59 15.85 9.78
C ALA A 116 20.67 15.08 8.99
N ARG A 117 21.38 14.17 9.66
CA ARG A 117 22.40 13.31 9.07
C ARG A 117 21.80 12.28 8.12
N GLU A 118 20.78 11.53 8.54
CA GLU A 118 20.10 10.58 7.66
C GLU A 118 19.50 11.29 6.45
N LYS A 119 18.91 12.48 6.65
CA LYS A 119 18.42 13.31 5.55
C LYS A 119 19.53 13.70 4.59
N ALA A 120 20.70 14.12 5.09
CA ALA A 120 21.84 14.46 4.23
C ALA A 120 22.33 13.26 3.42
N ILE A 121 22.41 12.08 4.04
CA ILE A 121 22.80 10.83 3.36
C ILE A 121 21.76 10.42 2.32
N PHE A 122 20.46 10.47 2.67
CA PHE A 122 19.35 10.16 1.77
C PHE A 122 19.32 11.09 0.55
N LEU A 123 19.60 12.37 0.75
CA LEU A 123 19.74 13.37 -0.32
C LEU A 123 21.13 13.35 -0.98
N LEU A 124 22.00 12.38 -0.64
CA LEU A 124 23.35 12.21 -1.16
C LEU A 124 24.24 13.48 -1.01
N LYS A 125 24.01 14.28 0.04
CA LYS A 125 24.72 15.54 0.33
C LYS A 125 25.92 15.39 1.29
N SER A 126 26.15 14.20 1.86
CA SER A 126 27.07 14.02 2.99
C SER A 126 28.51 13.66 2.61
N ARG A 127 28.81 13.24 1.37
CA ARG A 127 30.16 12.91 0.90
C ARG A 127 30.33 13.20 -0.60
N PRO A 128 31.56 13.52 -1.06
CA PRO A 128 31.86 13.45 -2.48
C PRO A 128 31.92 11.97 -2.88
N TYR A 129 30.94 11.53 -3.67
CA TYR A 129 30.95 10.20 -4.29
C TYR A 129 31.60 10.30 -5.68
N ASP A 130 32.39 9.31 -6.08
CA ASP A 130 33.09 9.30 -7.37
C ASP A 130 32.13 9.36 -8.58
N SER A 131 30.90 8.87 -8.40
CA SER A 131 29.78 9.01 -9.33
C SER A 131 28.48 9.12 -8.55
N ASN A 132 27.44 9.73 -9.13
CA ASN A 132 26.14 9.87 -8.46
C ASN A 132 25.55 8.47 -8.12
N PRO A 133 25.48 8.09 -6.83
CA PRO A 133 25.03 6.74 -6.45
C PRO A 133 23.60 6.42 -6.87
N PHE A 134 22.75 7.44 -7.01
CA PHE A 134 21.39 7.26 -7.51
C PHE A 134 21.37 6.70 -8.94
N ILE A 135 22.31 7.12 -9.78
CA ILE A 135 22.46 6.60 -11.15
C ILE A 135 23.21 5.27 -11.10
N SER A 136 24.38 5.23 -10.46
CA SER A 136 25.34 4.13 -10.63
C SER A 136 25.13 2.91 -9.72
N GLN A 137 24.41 3.06 -8.60
CA GLN A 137 24.27 2.02 -7.57
C GLN A 137 22.82 1.59 -7.29
N TYR A 138 21.83 2.49 -7.43
CA TYR A 138 20.44 2.17 -7.07
C TYR A 138 19.78 1.27 -8.13
N SER A 139 18.99 0.29 -7.67
CA SER A 139 18.02 -0.39 -8.54
C SER A 139 16.83 0.50 -8.86
N ASP A 140 16.05 0.15 -9.88
CA ASP A 140 14.81 0.86 -10.22
C ASP A 140 13.83 0.92 -9.05
N ASP A 141 13.68 -0.17 -8.29
CA ASP A 141 12.86 -0.19 -7.07
C ASP A 141 13.30 0.88 -6.07
N MET A 142 14.61 1.05 -5.89
CA MET A 142 15.17 2.06 -4.99
C MET A 142 15.03 3.47 -5.55
N ARG A 143 15.18 3.66 -6.86
CA ARG A 143 14.95 4.96 -7.52
C ARG A 143 13.51 5.42 -7.33
N VAL A 144 12.55 4.54 -7.63
CA VAL A 144 11.12 4.77 -7.45
C VAL A 144 10.77 5.03 -5.98
N ALA A 145 11.29 4.21 -5.05
CA ALA A 145 11.05 4.40 -3.63
C ALA A 145 11.62 5.74 -3.11
N THR A 146 12.79 6.15 -3.61
CA THR A 146 13.43 7.42 -3.25
C THR A 146 12.59 8.60 -3.69
N ILE A 147 12.19 8.63 -4.97
CA ILE A 147 11.34 9.70 -5.52
C ILE A 147 10.01 9.79 -4.76
N LYS A 148 9.29 8.66 -4.60
CA LYS A 148 8.04 8.63 -3.83
C LYS A 148 8.22 9.17 -2.42
N ARG A 149 9.31 8.81 -1.75
CA ARG A 149 9.56 9.24 -0.38
C ARG A 149 9.91 10.72 -0.28
N LEU A 150 10.65 11.26 -1.24
CA LEU A 150 10.92 12.70 -1.35
C LEU A 150 9.60 13.48 -1.52
N THR A 151 8.74 12.99 -2.41
CA THR A 151 7.40 13.52 -2.64
C THR A 151 6.54 13.50 -1.38
N GLU A 152 6.43 12.35 -0.69
CA GLU A 152 5.71 12.21 0.59
C GLU A 152 6.22 13.15 1.69
N LYS A 153 7.51 13.48 1.68
CA LYS A 153 8.17 14.37 2.65
C LYS A 153 8.18 15.83 2.20
N THR A 154 7.48 16.18 1.14
CA THR A 154 7.40 17.55 0.59
C THR A 154 8.77 18.12 0.16
N TYR A 155 9.74 17.26 -0.16
CA TYR A 155 11.02 17.65 -0.72
C TYR A 155 10.93 17.74 -2.24
N SER A 156 10.07 18.64 -2.74
CA SER A 156 9.73 18.73 -4.16
C SER A 156 10.93 18.97 -5.06
N THR A 157 11.85 19.87 -4.69
CA THR A 157 13.05 20.16 -5.50
C THR A 157 13.94 18.93 -5.66
N GLU A 158 14.21 18.21 -4.56
CA GLU A 158 14.97 16.98 -4.64
C GLU A 158 14.20 15.86 -5.34
N ALA A 159 12.88 15.76 -5.17
CA ALA A 159 12.06 14.81 -5.92
C ALA A 159 12.16 15.04 -7.44
N LEU A 160 12.11 16.30 -7.88
CA LEU A 160 12.25 16.68 -9.29
C LEU A 160 13.64 16.38 -9.82
N HIS A 161 14.68 16.75 -9.06
CA HIS A 161 16.07 16.45 -9.44
C HIS A 161 16.28 14.94 -9.60
N TYR A 162 15.79 14.13 -8.66
CA TYR A 162 15.93 12.69 -8.71
C TYR A 162 15.05 12.06 -9.81
N LEU A 163 13.90 12.66 -10.13
CA LEU A 163 13.09 12.22 -11.27
C LEU A 163 13.80 12.49 -12.60
N ASP A 164 14.46 13.64 -12.75
CA ASP A 164 15.27 13.95 -13.93
C ASP A 164 16.46 12.97 -14.06
N LEU A 165 17.17 12.70 -12.97
CA LEU A 165 18.21 11.67 -12.94
C LEU A 165 17.66 10.29 -13.32
N TYR A 166 16.43 9.97 -12.91
CA TYR A 166 15.81 8.69 -13.28
C TYR A 166 15.49 8.64 -14.78
N LYS A 167 14.97 9.73 -15.35
CA LYS A 167 14.76 9.87 -16.81
C LYS A 167 16.03 9.54 -17.59
N GLN A 168 17.19 10.05 -17.14
CA GLN A 168 18.49 9.81 -17.79
C GLN A 168 18.91 8.33 -17.81
N THR A 169 18.35 7.49 -16.93
CA THR A 169 18.63 6.04 -16.93
C THR A 169 17.71 5.23 -17.84
N LEU A 170 16.68 5.84 -18.41
CA LEU A 170 15.65 5.18 -19.21
C LEU A 170 15.89 5.42 -20.71
N CYS A 171 15.65 4.38 -21.51
CA CYS A 171 15.52 4.47 -22.96
C CYS A 171 14.04 4.31 -23.38
N GLN A 172 13.70 4.63 -24.63
CA GLN A 172 12.33 4.50 -25.14
C GLN A 172 11.77 3.08 -25.01
N ASP A 173 12.63 2.06 -25.13
CA ASP A 173 12.24 0.65 -24.99
C ASP A 173 12.25 0.15 -23.53
N SER A 174 12.47 1.04 -22.55
CA SER A 174 12.56 0.63 -21.14
C SER A 174 11.19 0.19 -20.59
N PRO A 175 11.09 -1.01 -19.99
CA PRO A 175 9.83 -1.48 -19.39
C PRO A 175 9.35 -0.59 -18.22
N ASN A 176 10.27 0.18 -17.63
CA ASN A 176 10.02 1.06 -16.50
C ASN A 176 9.56 2.47 -16.87
N LEU A 177 9.43 2.77 -18.17
CA LEU A 177 8.98 4.08 -18.65
C LEU A 177 7.57 4.43 -18.12
N ASN A 178 6.68 3.44 -18.03
CA ASN A 178 5.36 3.58 -17.41
C ASN A 178 5.44 4.05 -15.94
N THR A 179 6.40 3.53 -15.18
CA THR A 179 6.60 3.89 -13.77
C THR A 179 7.13 5.32 -13.65
N TYR A 180 8.07 5.70 -14.51
CA TYR A 180 8.57 7.08 -14.59
C TYR A 180 7.42 8.06 -14.85
N TYR A 181 6.62 7.84 -15.89
CA TYR A 181 5.54 8.77 -16.21
C TYR A 181 4.48 8.84 -15.11
N ARG A 182 4.20 7.73 -14.43
CA ARG A 182 3.31 7.74 -13.26
C ARG A 182 3.86 8.65 -12.15
N LEU A 183 5.16 8.62 -11.87
CA LEU A 183 5.80 9.50 -10.88
C LEU A 183 5.78 10.97 -11.34
N PHE A 184 6.03 11.21 -12.63
CA PHE A 184 5.99 12.54 -13.20
C PHE A 184 4.59 13.16 -13.09
N ASN A 185 3.56 12.42 -13.46
CA ASN A 185 2.17 12.83 -13.32
C ASN A 185 1.76 13.06 -11.86
N ASP A 186 2.23 12.25 -10.92
CA ASP A 186 2.00 12.47 -9.48
C ASP A 186 2.60 13.81 -9.03
N LEU A 187 3.84 14.12 -9.43
CA LEU A 187 4.45 15.42 -9.14
C LEU A 187 3.71 16.59 -9.81
N LEU A 188 3.32 16.47 -11.08
CA LEU A 188 2.56 17.51 -11.78
C LEU A 188 1.27 17.85 -11.04
N LEU A 189 0.48 16.83 -10.70
CA LEU A 189 -0.80 17.00 -10.01
C LEU A 189 -0.62 17.60 -8.61
N GLN A 190 0.38 17.17 -7.85
CA GLN A 190 0.69 17.75 -6.53
C GLN A 190 1.05 19.24 -6.59
N HIS A 191 1.58 19.70 -7.72
CA HIS A 191 1.93 21.09 -7.97
C HIS A 191 0.86 21.87 -8.76
N GLY A 192 -0.35 21.33 -8.90
CA GLY A 192 -1.48 21.98 -9.57
C GLY A 192 -1.29 22.16 -11.08
N ARG A 193 -0.45 21.32 -11.70
CA ARG A 193 -0.20 21.34 -13.14
C ARG A 193 -1.08 20.32 -13.84
N GLN A 194 -1.37 20.58 -15.11
CA GLN A 194 -2.07 19.63 -15.95
C GLN A 194 -1.23 18.35 -16.10
N PRO A 195 -1.83 17.17 -15.93
CA PRO A 195 -1.12 15.92 -16.15
C PRO A 195 -0.75 15.79 -17.62
N GLU A 196 0.30 15.05 -17.86
CA GLU A 196 0.71 14.67 -19.19
C GLU A 196 -0.12 13.48 -19.68
N LEU A 197 -0.73 13.63 -20.84
CA LEU A 197 -1.62 12.66 -21.48
C LEU A 197 -1.04 12.30 -22.86
N THR A 198 -0.06 11.40 -22.89
CA THR A 198 0.56 10.88 -24.13
C THR A 198 0.24 9.40 -24.31
N ARG A 199 0.32 8.88 -25.53
CA ARG A 199 -0.02 7.48 -25.84
C ARG A 199 0.72 6.48 -24.93
N GLU A 200 1.96 6.80 -24.57
CA GLU A 200 2.86 5.94 -23.80
C GLU A 200 2.54 5.93 -22.30
N ASN A 201 1.98 7.01 -21.74
CA ASN A 201 1.87 7.20 -20.29
C ASN A 201 0.46 7.09 -19.73
N ILE A 202 -0.53 7.17 -20.61
CA ILE A 202 -1.85 7.60 -20.17
C ILE A 202 -2.59 6.49 -19.40
N HIS A 203 -2.40 5.24 -19.81
CA HIS A 203 -2.96 4.08 -19.13
C HIS A 203 -2.33 3.86 -17.74
N SER A 204 -1.06 4.21 -17.55
CA SER A 204 -0.34 3.98 -16.30
C SER A 204 -0.68 5.01 -15.22
N SER A 205 -1.31 6.12 -15.59
CA SER A 205 -1.58 7.27 -14.71
C SER A 205 -3.06 7.63 -14.58
N ILE A 206 -3.96 7.05 -15.36
CA ILE A 206 -5.37 7.47 -15.42
C ILE A 206 -6.09 7.38 -14.06
N ASP A 207 -5.81 6.36 -13.25
CA ASP A 207 -6.40 6.23 -11.90
C ASP A 207 -5.98 7.38 -10.98
N LEU A 208 -4.72 7.78 -11.05
CA LEU A 208 -4.14 8.87 -10.28
C LEU A 208 -4.74 10.21 -10.72
N ILE A 209 -4.81 10.43 -12.04
CA ILE A 209 -5.36 11.63 -12.65
C ILE A 209 -6.84 11.81 -12.27
N LEU A 210 -7.65 10.77 -12.46
CA LEU A 210 -9.08 10.84 -12.10
C LEU A 210 -9.25 11.04 -10.60
N ARG A 211 -8.47 10.36 -9.77
CA ARG A 211 -8.53 10.56 -8.32
C ARG A 211 -8.26 12.02 -7.93
N TYR A 212 -7.28 12.67 -8.57
CA TYR A 212 -6.97 14.06 -8.30
C TYR A 212 -8.16 14.98 -8.62
N TYR A 213 -8.68 14.94 -9.84
CA TYR A 213 -9.76 15.86 -10.23
C TYR A 213 -11.07 15.60 -9.48
N PHE A 214 -11.47 14.33 -9.35
CA PHE A 214 -12.75 13.97 -8.72
C PHE A 214 -12.72 14.09 -7.20
N LEU A 215 -11.60 13.76 -6.53
CA LEU A 215 -11.55 13.68 -5.06
C LEU A 215 -10.75 14.79 -4.39
N VAL A 216 -9.67 15.27 -5.04
CA VAL A 216 -8.81 16.33 -4.50
C VAL A 216 -9.37 17.70 -4.89
N GLU A 217 -9.49 17.99 -6.19
CA GLU A 217 -10.10 19.24 -6.66
C GLU A 217 -11.62 19.25 -6.47
N LYS A 218 -12.26 18.07 -6.51
CA LYS A 218 -13.72 17.91 -6.48
C LYS A 218 -14.41 18.59 -7.67
N ASP A 219 -13.75 18.59 -8.81
CA ASP A 219 -14.20 19.20 -10.06
C ASP A 219 -14.56 18.11 -11.07
N LEU A 220 -15.85 17.76 -11.09
CA LEU A 220 -16.39 16.75 -12.00
C LEU A 220 -16.20 17.16 -13.48
N GLU A 221 -16.37 18.44 -13.79
CA GLU A 221 -16.30 18.92 -15.17
C GLU A 221 -14.88 18.77 -15.73
N LYS A 222 -13.86 19.18 -14.96
CA LYS A 222 -12.46 18.94 -15.35
C LYS A 222 -12.13 17.46 -15.49
N GLY A 223 -12.61 16.65 -14.54
CA GLY A 223 -12.44 15.20 -14.60
C GLY A 223 -13.01 14.59 -15.89
N LEU A 224 -14.21 15.01 -16.29
CA LEU A 224 -14.85 14.60 -17.54
C LEU A 224 -14.14 15.13 -18.79
N LYS A 225 -13.70 16.40 -18.78
CA LYS A 225 -12.90 16.98 -19.90
C LYS A 225 -11.60 16.21 -20.13
N ILE A 226 -10.94 15.80 -19.06
CA ILE A 226 -9.71 14.98 -19.15
C ILE A 226 -10.00 13.59 -19.70
N MET A 227 -11.11 12.98 -19.28
CA MET A 227 -11.54 11.70 -19.86
C MET A 227 -11.87 11.82 -21.35
N ASN A 228 -12.55 12.90 -21.77
CA ASN A 228 -12.81 13.13 -23.19
C ASN A 228 -11.50 13.31 -23.95
N ARG A 229 -10.62 14.19 -23.48
CA ARG A 229 -9.29 14.41 -24.07
C ARG A 229 -8.48 13.10 -24.17
N TYR A 230 -8.57 12.24 -23.16
CA TYR A 230 -7.95 10.92 -23.15
C TYR A 230 -8.44 10.04 -24.32
N PHE A 231 -9.75 9.98 -24.55
CA PHE A 231 -10.33 9.17 -25.62
C PHE A 231 -10.24 9.82 -27.01
N ASP A 232 -9.91 11.11 -27.07
CA ASP A 232 -9.72 11.86 -28.32
C ASP A 232 -8.29 11.76 -28.87
N ILE A 233 -7.35 11.13 -28.14
CA ILE A 233 -5.98 10.93 -28.63
C ILE A 233 -6.02 9.97 -29.84
N PRO A 234 -5.68 10.43 -31.06
CA PRO A 234 -5.79 9.60 -32.26
C PRO A 234 -4.86 8.39 -32.18
N ASN A 235 -5.26 7.26 -32.78
CA ASN A 235 -4.50 6.00 -32.89
C ASN A 235 -4.11 5.27 -31.59
N VAL A 236 -4.76 5.56 -30.45
CA VAL A 236 -4.65 4.69 -29.28
C VAL A 236 -5.59 3.50 -29.50
N GLN A 237 -5.06 2.34 -29.92
CA GLN A 237 -5.83 1.11 -29.87
C GLN A 237 -5.98 0.69 -28.40
N ILE A 238 -7.09 1.10 -27.78
CA ILE A 238 -7.39 0.73 -26.39
C ILE A 238 -7.99 -0.67 -26.39
N SER A 239 -7.32 -1.63 -25.74
CA SER A 239 -7.87 -2.97 -25.57
C SER A 239 -9.11 -2.95 -24.67
N ALA A 240 -10.05 -3.88 -24.88
CA ALA A 240 -11.27 -4.00 -24.06
C ALA A 240 -10.95 -4.11 -22.55
N THR A 241 -9.88 -4.83 -22.18
CA THR A 241 -9.38 -4.92 -20.79
C THR A 241 -9.03 -3.55 -20.22
N THR A 242 -8.39 -2.71 -21.03
CA THR A 242 -7.99 -1.35 -20.62
C THR A 242 -9.21 -0.44 -20.48
N ILE A 243 -10.19 -0.53 -21.39
CA ILE A 243 -11.48 0.17 -21.28
C ILE A 243 -12.20 -0.22 -19.98
N SER A 244 -12.29 -1.52 -19.69
CA SER A 244 -12.92 -2.03 -18.47
C SER A 244 -12.22 -1.50 -17.21
N LEU A 245 -10.88 -1.44 -17.21
CA LEU A 245 -10.10 -0.87 -16.12
C LEU A 245 -10.38 0.63 -15.92
N ILE A 246 -10.42 1.39 -17.01
CA ILE A 246 -10.70 2.83 -17.00
C ILE A 246 -12.12 3.10 -16.50
N ASN A 247 -13.11 2.39 -17.05
CA ASN A 247 -14.51 2.49 -16.61
C ASN A 247 -14.63 2.17 -15.11
N LYS A 248 -13.93 1.14 -14.62
CA LYS A 248 -13.88 0.80 -13.19
C LYS A 248 -13.32 1.96 -12.36
N TYR A 249 -12.21 2.58 -12.79
CA TYR A 249 -11.62 3.71 -12.07
C TYR A 249 -12.48 4.96 -12.13
N PHE A 250 -13.08 5.26 -13.27
CA PHE A 250 -14.02 6.36 -13.45
C PHE A 250 -15.22 6.22 -12.51
N LEU A 251 -15.92 5.07 -12.53
CA LEU A 251 -17.06 4.80 -11.65
C LEU A 251 -16.67 4.84 -10.17
N LYS A 252 -15.48 4.34 -9.83
CA LYS A 252 -14.94 4.45 -8.47
C LYS A 252 -14.77 5.90 -8.05
N CYS A 253 -14.12 6.73 -8.86
CA CYS A 253 -13.89 8.14 -8.53
C CYS A 253 -15.20 8.92 -8.48
N LEU A 254 -16.08 8.74 -9.47
CA LEU A 254 -17.40 9.35 -9.54
C LEU A 254 -18.25 9.04 -8.30
N SER A 255 -18.28 7.77 -7.86
CA SER A 255 -19.05 7.35 -6.67
C SER A 255 -18.53 7.89 -5.33
N HIS A 256 -17.28 8.37 -5.29
CA HIS A 256 -16.66 8.95 -4.10
C HIS A 256 -16.58 10.48 -4.16
N THR A 257 -17.00 11.09 -5.28
CA THR A 257 -16.98 12.53 -5.47
C THR A 257 -18.04 13.20 -4.59
N PRO A 258 -17.67 14.13 -3.71
CA PRO A 258 -18.64 14.84 -2.88
C PRO A 258 -19.67 15.58 -3.74
N GLY A 259 -20.95 15.45 -3.40
CA GLY A 259 -22.04 16.19 -4.06
C GLY A 259 -22.60 15.56 -5.35
N VAL A 260 -21.97 14.51 -5.88
CA VAL A 260 -22.54 13.78 -7.03
C VAL A 260 -23.79 13.00 -6.59
N ASP A 261 -24.91 13.24 -7.27
CA ASP A 261 -26.16 12.53 -7.04
C ASP A 261 -25.99 11.04 -7.42
N PRO A 262 -26.41 10.07 -6.57
CA PRO A 262 -26.38 8.65 -6.93
C PRO A 262 -27.10 8.29 -8.22
N VAL A 263 -28.08 9.11 -8.65
CA VAL A 263 -28.72 8.99 -9.97
C VAL A 263 -27.70 9.02 -11.09
N VAL A 264 -26.69 9.92 -11.00
CA VAL A 264 -25.63 10.06 -12.01
C VAL A 264 -24.76 8.81 -12.07
N VAL A 265 -24.32 8.31 -10.90
CA VAL A 265 -23.49 7.10 -10.79
C VAL A 265 -24.23 5.89 -11.36
N LEU A 266 -25.51 5.72 -11.00
CA LEU A 266 -26.33 4.65 -11.53
C LEU A 266 -26.55 4.77 -13.04
N GLY A 267 -26.80 5.98 -13.54
CA GLY A 267 -26.95 6.23 -14.98
C GLY A 267 -25.70 5.81 -15.76
N TYR A 268 -24.52 6.23 -15.34
CA TYR A 268 -23.26 5.79 -15.95
C TYR A 268 -23.06 4.27 -15.85
N LEU A 269 -23.34 3.66 -14.69
CA LEU A 269 -23.20 2.22 -14.50
C LEU A 269 -24.12 1.43 -15.44
N THR A 270 -25.40 1.82 -15.55
CA THR A 270 -26.38 1.12 -16.40
C THR A 270 -26.17 1.36 -17.88
N THR A 271 -25.64 2.53 -18.27
CA THR A 271 -25.31 2.80 -19.67
C THR A 271 -24.03 2.09 -20.10
N MET A 272 -22.96 2.12 -19.27
CA MET A 272 -21.71 1.42 -19.57
C MET A 272 -21.85 -0.10 -19.50
N TYR A 273 -22.69 -0.60 -18.59
CA TYR A 273 -22.91 -2.04 -18.35
C TYR A 273 -24.41 -2.36 -18.31
N PRO A 274 -25.09 -2.50 -19.46
CA PRO A 274 -26.53 -2.76 -19.53
C PRO A 274 -27.01 -3.97 -18.69
N PHE A 275 -26.22 -5.04 -18.59
CA PHE A 275 -26.53 -6.22 -17.76
C PHE A 275 -26.69 -5.89 -16.26
N SER A 276 -26.12 -4.77 -15.78
CA SER A 276 -26.27 -4.34 -14.39
C SER A 276 -27.70 -3.94 -14.04
N TYR A 277 -28.50 -3.50 -15.02
CA TYR A 277 -29.84 -2.95 -14.79
C TYR A 277 -30.73 -3.91 -14.00
N ARG A 278 -30.84 -5.17 -14.45
CA ARG A 278 -31.69 -6.20 -13.82
C ARG A 278 -31.30 -6.45 -12.36
N PHE A 279 -30.00 -6.47 -12.07
CA PHE A 279 -29.52 -6.63 -10.71
C PHE A 279 -29.89 -5.42 -9.84
N LEU A 280 -29.65 -4.20 -10.33
CA LEU A 280 -29.94 -2.96 -9.61
C LEU A 280 -31.44 -2.76 -9.38
N GLU A 281 -32.28 -3.19 -10.32
CA GLU A 281 -33.73 -3.24 -10.20
C GLU A 281 -34.15 -4.22 -9.11
N THR A 282 -33.74 -5.49 -9.24
CA THR A 282 -34.23 -6.55 -8.35
C THR A 282 -33.72 -6.36 -6.92
N SER A 283 -32.51 -5.80 -6.75
CA SER A 283 -31.95 -5.45 -5.43
C SER A 283 -32.68 -4.30 -4.76
N GLY A 284 -33.55 -3.60 -5.50
CA GLY A 284 -34.27 -2.42 -5.05
C GLY A 284 -33.41 -1.17 -4.99
N LEU A 285 -32.15 -1.21 -5.46
CA LEU A 285 -31.27 -0.03 -5.44
C LEU A 285 -31.77 1.06 -6.39
N LEU A 286 -32.26 0.70 -7.59
CA LEU A 286 -32.86 1.68 -8.52
C LEU A 286 -34.05 2.39 -7.87
N ASN A 287 -35.01 1.65 -7.32
CA ASN A 287 -36.17 2.23 -6.64
C ASN A 287 -35.77 3.06 -5.42
N MET A 288 -34.73 2.67 -4.69
CA MET A 288 -34.27 3.44 -3.54
C MET A 288 -33.66 4.79 -3.92
N VAL A 289 -32.95 4.85 -5.05
CA VAL A 289 -32.34 6.10 -5.52
C VAL A 289 -33.37 7.02 -6.18
N TYR A 290 -34.25 6.48 -7.02
CA TYR A 290 -35.19 7.30 -7.81
C TYR A 290 -36.52 7.56 -7.09
N ASN A 291 -37.05 6.58 -6.35
CA ASN A 291 -38.40 6.61 -5.77
C ASN A 291 -38.41 6.55 -4.24
N TYR A 292 -37.24 6.48 -3.58
CA TYR A 292 -37.08 6.36 -2.13
C TYR A 292 -37.79 5.16 -1.46
N ARG A 293 -38.11 4.10 -2.22
CA ARG A 293 -38.81 2.88 -1.78
C ARG A 293 -37.96 1.63 -2.04
N VAL A 294 -37.95 0.65 -1.13
CA VAL A 294 -37.26 -0.64 -1.35
C VAL A 294 -38.24 -1.64 -1.97
N GLN A 295 -38.35 -1.67 -3.29
CA GLN A 295 -39.21 -2.62 -4.01
C GLN A 295 -38.46 -3.28 -5.18
N PRO A 296 -38.74 -4.56 -5.50
CA PRO A 296 -38.01 -5.32 -6.51
C PRO A 296 -38.44 -5.05 -7.97
N VAL A 297 -39.46 -4.22 -8.20
CA VAL A 297 -39.95 -3.84 -9.53
C VAL A 297 -39.77 -2.35 -9.71
N PHE A 298 -38.92 -1.93 -10.65
CA PHE A 298 -38.68 -0.52 -10.89
C PHE A 298 -39.89 0.08 -11.61
N SER A 299 -40.74 0.80 -10.86
CA SER A 299 -41.82 1.61 -11.42
C SER A 299 -41.39 3.08 -11.30
N PRO A 300 -40.72 3.64 -12.32
CA PRO A 300 -40.17 4.98 -12.23
C PRO A 300 -41.28 6.03 -12.04
N GLU A 301 -41.18 6.86 -11.00
CA GLU A 301 -41.82 8.18 -11.02
C GLU A 301 -41.08 9.14 -11.99
N LYS A 302 -39.83 8.81 -12.38
CA LYS A 302 -38.96 9.58 -13.28
C LYS A 302 -38.16 8.67 -14.21
N GLN A 303 -37.94 9.10 -15.46
CA GLN A 303 -37.12 8.37 -16.42
C GLN A 303 -35.69 8.12 -15.88
N LEU A 304 -35.16 6.92 -16.14
CA LEU A 304 -33.78 6.57 -15.80
C LEU A 304 -32.83 7.50 -16.56
N LEU A 305 -31.89 8.14 -15.84
CA LEU A 305 -30.86 8.94 -16.49
C LEU A 305 -30.00 8.04 -17.38
N ARG A 306 -29.87 8.41 -18.65
CA ARG A 306 -28.98 7.76 -19.62
C ARG A 306 -27.96 8.76 -20.13
N PRO A 307 -26.77 8.86 -19.50
CA PRO A 307 -25.69 9.69 -20.01
C PRO A 307 -25.34 9.31 -21.45
N ASN A 308 -24.97 10.28 -22.27
CA ASN A 308 -24.42 10.02 -23.60
C ASN A 308 -22.98 9.51 -23.44
N ILE A 309 -22.74 8.26 -23.81
CA ILE A 309 -21.44 7.58 -23.67
C ILE A 309 -21.05 7.04 -25.05
N ARG A 310 -19.78 7.21 -25.40
CA ARG A 310 -19.19 6.66 -26.64
C ARG A 310 -19.37 5.13 -26.68
N GLU A 311 -19.74 4.59 -27.83
CA GLU A 311 -20.15 3.19 -27.98
C GLU A 311 -19.05 2.21 -27.56
N GLU A 312 -17.78 2.53 -27.82
CA GLU A 312 -16.64 1.71 -27.45
C GLU A 312 -16.43 1.58 -25.94
N LEU A 313 -17.01 2.48 -25.14
CA LEU A 313 -16.96 2.42 -23.67
C LEU A 313 -18.12 1.62 -23.08
N VAL A 314 -19.10 1.27 -23.92
CA VAL A 314 -20.23 0.43 -23.54
C VAL A 314 -19.83 -1.02 -23.73
N ASP A 315 -19.94 -1.80 -22.66
CA ASP A 315 -19.72 -3.23 -22.71
C ASP A 315 -21.06 -3.95 -22.53
N PRO A 316 -21.81 -4.18 -23.63
CA PRO A 316 -23.16 -4.71 -23.56
C PRO A 316 -23.18 -6.18 -23.16
N LEU A 317 -22.05 -6.90 -23.22
CA LEU A 317 -21.96 -8.34 -22.98
C LEU A 317 -21.33 -8.68 -21.62
N PHE A 318 -20.63 -7.74 -20.99
CA PHE A 318 -19.91 -8.01 -19.76
C PHE A 318 -20.80 -7.89 -18.51
N PRO A 319 -20.88 -8.96 -17.68
CA PRO A 319 -21.58 -8.90 -16.42
C PRO A 319 -20.84 -7.97 -15.45
N VAL A 320 -21.58 -7.05 -14.83
CA VAL A 320 -21.00 -6.13 -13.85
C VAL A 320 -20.47 -6.89 -12.63
N SER A 321 -19.22 -6.62 -12.23
CA SER A 321 -18.63 -7.23 -11.04
C SER A 321 -19.23 -6.65 -9.74
N LEU A 322 -19.22 -7.42 -8.64
CA LEU A 322 -19.60 -6.90 -7.32
C LEU A 322 -18.73 -5.74 -6.84
N ASP A 323 -17.47 -5.64 -7.30
CA ASP A 323 -16.61 -4.49 -7.04
C ASP A 323 -17.20 -3.20 -7.65
N MET A 324 -17.76 -3.29 -8.86
CA MET A 324 -18.40 -2.15 -9.53
C MET A 324 -19.76 -1.83 -8.92
N LEU A 325 -20.55 -2.84 -8.56
CA LEU A 325 -21.82 -2.64 -7.84
C LEU A 325 -21.60 -1.99 -6.47
N ALA A 326 -20.49 -2.29 -5.80
CA ALA A 326 -20.12 -1.61 -4.55
C ALA A 326 -19.99 -0.10 -4.72
N PHE A 327 -19.62 0.43 -5.89
CA PHE A 327 -19.59 1.87 -6.17
C PHE A 327 -20.98 2.49 -6.18
N ALA A 328 -21.99 1.80 -6.71
CA ALA A 328 -23.38 2.25 -6.67
C ALA A 328 -23.91 2.28 -5.23
N TYR A 329 -23.67 1.22 -4.46
CA TYR A 329 -24.01 1.19 -3.04
C TYR A 329 -23.26 2.27 -2.25
N HIS A 330 -21.98 2.50 -2.53
CA HIS A 330 -21.19 3.54 -1.89
C HIS A 330 -21.81 4.92 -2.13
N SER A 331 -22.07 5.27 -3.40
CA SER A 331 -22.67 6.56 -3.76
C SER A 331 -24.00 6.76 -3.04
N TYR A 332 -24.88 5.77 -3.03
CA TYR A 332 -26.16 5.86 -2.32
C TYR A 332 -25.99 6.00 -0.80
N LEU A 333 -25.21 5.11 -0.17
CA LEU A 333 -25.06 5.09 1.28
C LEU A 333 -24.40 6.36 1.81
N TYR A 334 -23.32 6.84 1.19
CA TYR A 334 -22.59 8.00 1.67
C TYR A 334 -23.15 9.34 1.16
N GLY A 335 -23.78 9.33 -0.02
CA GLY A 335 -24.42 10.51 -0.61
C GLY A 335 -25.80 10.81 -0.02
N ARG A 336 -26.70 9.82 0.05
CA ARG A 336 -28.08 10.00 0.56
C ARG A 336 -28.23 9.71 2.05
N ARG A 337 -27.24 9.03 2.65
CA ARG A 337 -27.18 8.70 4.09
C ARG A 337 -28.49 8.09 4.62
N PRO A 338 -28.95 6.96 4.06
CA PRO A 338 -30.17 6.31 4.52
C PRO A 338 -30.06 5.86 5.98
N GLY A 339 -31.17 5.95 6.70
CA GLY A 339 -31.26 5.46 8.07
C GLY A 339 -31.22 3.93 8.17
N LYS A 340 -31.06 3.45 9.42
CA LYS A 340 -30.90 2.03 9.80
C LYS A 340 -31.83 1.05 9.07
N ILE A 341 -33.14 1.36 9.01
CA ILE A 341 -34.16 0.47 8.43
C ILE A 341 -33.94 0.30 6.93
N LYS A 342 -33.74 1.41 6.20
CA LYS A 342 -33.51 1.41 4.76
C LYS A 342 -32.21 0.66 4.42
N THR A 343 -31.15 0.89 5.19
CA THR A 343 -29.88 0.16 5.04
C THR A 343 -30.04 -1.34 5.28
N ARG A 344 -30.83 -1.75 6.28
CA ARG A 344 -31.15 -3.16 6.55
C ARG A 344 -31.81 -3.84 5.37
N LEU A 345 -32.94 -3.27 4.92
CA LEU A 345 -33.76 -3.85 3.87
C LEU A 345 -32.97 -4.00 2.57
N LEU A 346 -32.17 -2.99 2.24
CA LEU A 346 -31.33 -3.01 1.05
C LEU A 346 -30.24 -4.10 1.12
N PHE A 347 -29.62 -4.29 2.28
CA PHE A 347 -28.63 -5.35 2.48
C PHE A 347 -29.25 -6.76 2.42
N GLU A 348 -30.42 -6.95 3.01
CA GLU A 348 -31.17 -8.22 2.95
C GLU A 348 -31.55 -8.57 1.51
N LYS A 349 -32.00 -7.60 0.71
CA LYS A 349 -32.31 -7.80 -0.72
C LYS A 349 -31.07 -8.14 -1.54
N TYR A 350 -29.96 -7.44 -1.32
CA TYR A 350 -28.68 -7.78 -1.92
C TYR A 350 -28.29 -9.24 -1.62
N LEU A 351 -28.39 -9.65 -0.35
CA LEU A 351 -27.96 -10.97 0.08
C LEU A 351 -28.82 -12.08 -0.52
N ALA A 352 -30.14 -11.88 -0.60
CA ALA A 352 -31.05 -12.82 -1.25
C ALA A 352 -30.69 -13.03 -2.74
N LEU A 353 -30.34 -11.96 -3.47
CA LEU A 353 -29.97 -12.06 -4.88
C LEU A 353 -28.62 -12.72 -5.13
N SER A 354 -27.68 -12.54 -4.21
CA SER A 354 -26.39 -13.24 -4.29
C SER A 354 -26.51 -14.77 -4.18
N GLN A 355 -27.69 -15.29 -3.80
CA GLN A 355 -27.93 -16.72 -3.61
C GLN A 355 -28.61 -17.39 -4.80
N THR A 356 -29.35 -16.65 -5.62
CA THR A 356 -30.26 -17.20 -6.64
C THR A 356 -29.58 -17.45 -8.00
N ASP A 357 -28.40 -18.07 -8.03
CA ASP A 357 -27.73 -18.56 -9.26
C ASP A 357 -27.69 -17.57 -10.43
N LEU A 358 -27.21 -16.34 -10.18
CA LEU A 358 -26.54 -15.59 -11.24
C LEU A 358 -25.17 -16.26 -11.47
N HIS A 359 -25.18 -17.38 -12.19
CA HIS A 359 -24.01 -18.17 -12.60
C HIS A 359 -23.05 -17.31 -13.42
N THR A 360 -22.15 -16.59 -12.76
CA THR A 360 -20.92 -16.09 -13.36
C THR A 360 -19.92 -15.84 -12.24
N ASP A 361 -18.67 -16.24 -12.46
CA ASP A 361 -17.51 -15.94 -11.58
C ASP A 361 -17.34 -14.43 -11.27
N ALA A 362 -18.08 -13.58 -11.98
CA ALA A 362 -18.20 -12.13 -11.77
C ALA A 362 -18.72 -11.71 -10.37
N PHE A 363 -19.37 -12.61 -9.62
CA PHE A 363 -20.04 -12.30 -8.34
C PHE A 363 -19.31 -12.76 -7.07
N ALA A 364 -18.00 -12.96 -7.12
CA ALA A 364 -17.24 -13.58 -6.04
C ALA A 364 -16.42 -12.57 -5.18
N SER A 365 -16.99 -11.40 -4.84
CA SER A 365 -16.31 -10.35 -4.03
C SER A 365 -17.13 -9.89 -2.82
N THR A 366 -16.43 -9.61 -1.72
CA THR A 366 -17.00 -9.04 -0.47
C THR A 366 -17.09 -7.50 -0.46
N ALA A 367 -16.82 -6.83 -1.60
CA ALA A 367 -16.78 -5.37 -1.67
C ALA A 367 -18.11 -4.68 -1.28
N VAL A 368 -19.26 -5.27 -1.62
CA VAL A 368 -20.58 -4.74 -1.22
C VAL A 368 -20.75 -4.82 0.29
N LEU A 369 -20.47 -5.98 0.90
CA LEU A 369 -20.48 -6.15 2.37
C LEU A 369 -19.60 -5.10 3.05
N GLU A 370 -18.36 -4.91 2.59
CA GLU A 370 -17.44 -3.92 3.15
C GLU A 370 -17.96 -2.50 3.07
N THR A 371 -18.66 -2.16 1.99
CA THR A 371 -19.29 -0.84 1.81
C THR A 371 -20.38 -0.62 2.87
N PHE A 372 -21.24 -1.62 3.11
CA PHE A 372 -22.27 -1.57 4.15
C PHE A 372 -21.66 -1.53 5.56
N LEU A 373 -20.67 -2.39 5.85
CA LEU A 373 -19.98 -2.40 7.14
C LEU A 373 -19.31 -1.06 7.41
N GLY A 374 -18.59 -0.51 6.44
CA GLY A 374 -17.96 0.80 6.53
C GLY A 374 -18.97 1.91 6.82
N TYR A 375 -20.10 1.92 6.12
CA TYR A 375 -21.14 2.92 6.32
C TYR A 375 -21.78 2.83 7.70
N VAL A 376 -22.19 1.62 8.11
CA VAL A 376 -22.86 1.41 9.40
C VAL A 376 -21.93 1.70 10.57
N VAL A 377 -20.64 1.36 10.46
CA VAL A 377 -19.65 1.59 11.52
C VAL A 377 -19.22 3.05 11.59
N ASN A 378 -18.93 3.69 10.46
CA ASN A 378 -18.31 5.02 10.45
C ASN A 378 -19.31 6.17 10.35
N VAL A 379 -20.43 5.98 9.65
CA VAL A 379 -21.45 7.03 9.44
C VAL A 379 -22.59 6.89 10.42
N LEU A 380 -23.20 5.70 10.51
CA LEU A 380 -24.28 5.47 11.48
C LEU A 380 -23.77 5.27 12.91
N GLN A 381 -22.50 4.92 13.09
CA GLN A 381 -21.90 4.62 14.39
C GLN A 381 -22.64 3.50 15.15
N LEU A 382 -23.14 2.49 14.43
CA LEU A 382 -23.90 1.36 14.99
C LEU A 382 -23.16 0.02 14.81
N PRO A 383 -22.00 -0.21 15.46
CA PRO A 383 -21.22 -1.44 15.29
C PRO A 383 -21.99 -2.71 15.69
N ARG A 384 -22.84 -2.69 16.72
CA ARG A 384 -23.71 -3.84 17.06
C ARG A 384 -24.68 -4.20 15.93
N PHE A 385 -25.09 -3.22 15.14
CA PHE A 385 -25.97 -3.43 13.99
C PHE A 385 -25.18 -3.96 12.78
N ALA A 386 -23.99 -3.42 12.52
CA ALA A 386 -23.06 -3.95 11.51
C ALA A 386 -22.65 -5.40 11.79
N ALA A 387 -22.47 -5.77 13.06
CA ALA A 387 -22.20 -7.15 13.48
C ALA A 387 -23.27 -8.13 13.01
N ARG A 388 -24.55 -7.70 12.99
CA ARG A 388 -25.65 -8.54 12.47
C ARG A 388 -25.58 -8.71 10.96
N PHE A 389 -25.10 -7.72 10.21
CA PHE A 389 -24.91 -7.84 8.76
C PHE A 389 -23.80 -8.84 8.45
N LEU A 390 -22.69 -8.74 9.18
CA LEU A 390 -21.59 -9.69 9.05
C LEU A 390 -22.03 -11.11 9.42
N GLN A 391 -22.76 -11.29 10.52
CA GLN A 391 -23.31 -12.58 10.91
C GLN A 391 -24.23 -13.14 9.84
N LEU A 392 -25.19 -12.34 9.36
CA LEU A 392 -26.11 -12.75 8.30
C LEU A 392 -25.34 -13.19 7.04
N PHE A 393 -24.32 -12.44 6.64
CA PHE A 393 -23.46 -12.82 5.50
C PHE A 393 -22.71 -14.15 5.74
N CYS A 394 -22.23 -14.40 6.97
CA CYS A 394 -21.62 -15.67 7.35
C CYS A 394 -22.62 -16.83 7.29
N ASP A 395 -23.81 -16.66 7.86
CA ASP A 395 -24.85 -17.70 7.95
C ASP A 395 -25.32 -18.14 6.55
N HIS A 396 -25.23 -17.26 5.57
CA HIS A 396 -25.53 -17.55 4.16
C HIS A 396 -24.34 -18.09 3.34
N ASN A 397 -23.26 -18.54 4.00
CA ASN A 397 -22.04 -19.03 3.35
C ASN A 397 -21.40 -18.02 2.38
N GLY A 398 -21.62 -16.71 2.58
CA GLY A 398 -21.21 -15.67 1.64
C GLY A 398 -19.69 -15.63 1.41
N PHE A 399 -18.90 -15.98 2.41
CA PHE A 399 -17.44 -16.04 2.30
C PHE A 399 -16.92 -17.24 1.51
N ALA A 400 -17.57 -18.40 1.61
CA ALA A 400 -17.15 -19.60 0.87
C ALA A 400 -17.33 -19.42 -0.65
N LYS A 401 -18.26 -18.54 -1.05
CA LYS A 401 -18.55 -18.19 -2.44
C LYS A 401 -17.69 -17.03 -2.96
N ALA A 402 -16.92 -16.35 -2.10
CA ALA A 402 -16.11 -15.21 -2.49
C ALA A 402 -14.70 -15.65 -2.91
N SER A 403 -14.32 -15.35 -4.14
CA SER A 403 -12.95 -15.52 -4.66
C SER A 403 -12.03 -14.41 -4.15
N ARG A 404 -12.59 -13.25 -3.80
CA ARG A 404 -11.87 -12.10 -3.25
C ARG A 404 -12.46 -11.61 -1.93
N VAL A 405 -11.67 -11.75 -0.87
CA VAL A 405 -12.02 -11.32 0.49
C VAL A 405 -11.33 -9.99 0.83
N HIS A 406 -12.14 -8.97 1.05
CA HIS A 406 -11.76 -7.67 1.58
C HIS A 406 -11.97 -7.68 3.09
N SER A 407 -11.03 -7.13 3.85
CA SER A 407 -11.01 -7.25 5.32
C SER A 407 -11.06 -5.92 6.07
N THR A 408 -11.15 -4.78 5.38
CA THR A 408 -10.98 -3.47 6.02
C THR A 408 -12.18 -3.11 6.89
N GLY A 409 -13.39 -3.27 6.36
CA GLY A 409 -14.66 -3.07 7.04
C GLY A 409 -14.85 -4.06 8.17
N VAL A 410 -14.51 -5.34 7.96
CA VAL A 410 -14.52 -6.37 9.03
C VAL A 410 -13.59 -6.00 10.17
N ASN A 411 -12.32 -5.68 9.88
CA ASN A 411 -11.35 -5.30 10.92
C ASN A 411 -11.81 -4.05 11.69
N ASN A 412 -12.30 -3.02 10.99
CA ASN A 412 -12.80 -1.80 11.62
C ASN A 412 -14.03 -2.07 12.51
N LEU A 413 -14.95 -2.92 12.05
CA LEU A 413 -16.10 -3.38 12.83
C LEU A 413 -15.63 -4.05 14.12
N LEU A 414 -14.70 -5.01 14.06
CA LEU A 414 -14.25 -5.75 15.24
C LEU A 414 -13.60 -4.84 16.28
N VAL A 415 -12.76 -3.88 15.85
CA VAL A 415 -12.18 -2.85 16.72
C VAL A 415 -13.26 -2.01 17.40
N ARG A 416 -14.30 -1.58 16.66
CA ARG A 416 -15.37 -0.72 17.19
C ARG A 416 -16.41 -1.48 18.01
N LEU A 417 -16.59 -2.78 17.74
CA LEU A 417 -17.53 -3.64 18.45
C LEU A 417 -16.97 -4.10 19.80
N ALA A 418 -15.67 -4.38 19.89
CA ALA A 418 -15.06 -4.94 21.09
C ALA A 418 -15.32 -4.15 22.40
N PRO A 419 -15.28 -2.80 22.43
CA PRO A 419 -15.61 -2.04 23.63
C PRO A 419 -17.10 -2.09 24.03
N LEU A 420 -17.99 -2.51 23.11
CA LEU A 420 -19.44 -2.50 23.29
C LEU A 420 -20.02 -3.90 23.48
N ASP A 421 -19.41 -4.92 22.89
CA ASP A 421 -19.83 -6.31 22.91
C ASP A 421 -18.63 -7.21 22.57
N LEU A 422 -17.74 -7.35 23.56
CA LEU A 422 -16.48 -8.08 23.41
C LEU A 422 -16.70 -9.55 23.06
N ALA A 423 -17.67 -10.20 23.71
CA ALA A 423 -17.99 -11.60 23.48
C ALA A 423 -18.38 -11.86 22.02
N ARG A 424 -19.26 -11.02 21.45
CA ARG A 424 -19.64 -11.12 20.04
C ARG A 424 -18.47 -10.79 19.11
N ALA A 425 -17.66 -9.78 19.42
CA ALA A 425 -16.49 -9.45 18.61
C ALA A 425 -15.48 -10.61 18.54
N ILE A 426 -15.18 -11.24 19.68
CA ILE A 426 -14.29 -12.40 19.75
C ILE A 426 -14.90 -13.60 19.01
N SER A 427 -16.20 -13.86 19.18
CA SER A 427 -16.90 -14.94 18.49
C SER A 427 -16.82 -14.79 16.97
N LEU A 428 -17.15 -13.61 16.44
CA LEU A 428 -17.04 -13.29 15.01
C LEU A 428 -15.60 -13.41 14.51
N ALA A 429 -14.61 -12.91 15.27
CA ALA A 429 -13.21 -13.03 14.90
C ALA A 429 -12.74 -14.48 14.83
N LYS A 430 -13.18 -15.34 15.76
CA LYS A 430 -12.87 -16.78 15.74
C LYS A 430 -13.50 -17.47 14.53
N GLN A 431 -14.76 -17.16 14.21
CA GLN A 431 -15.45 -17.68 13.04
C GLN A 431 -14.74 -17.29 11.74
N LEU A 432 -14.21 -16.07 11.67
CA LEU A 432 -13.59 -15.51 10.47
C LEU A 432 -12.09 -15.75 10.35
N ALA A 433 -11.43 -16.32 11.37
CA ALA A 433 -9.97 -16.40 11.46
C ALA A 433 -9.30 -17.14 10.28
N LYS A 434 -10.01 -18.07 9.63
CA LYS A 434 -9.50 -18.83 8.48
C LYS A 434 -9.78 -18.17 7.13
N VAL A 435 -10.59 -17.11 7.12
CA VAL A 435 -11.13 -16.49 5.90
C VAL A 435 -10.64 -15.05 5.76
N VAL A 436 -10.58 -14.32 6.87
CA VAL A 436 -10.27 -12.89 6.90
C VAL A 436 -8.94 -12.70 7.62
N SER A 437 -8.00 -12.02 6.95
CA SER A 437 -6.77 -11.57 7.60
C SER A 437 -7.09 -10.46 8.61
N LEU A 438 -6.91 -10.77 9.89
CA LEU A 438 -7.12 -9.84 10.99
C LEU A 438 -5.87 -8.99 11.22
N ASN A 439 -6.04 -7.67 11.35
CA ASN A 439 -4.94 -6.76 11.57
C ASN A 439 -4.56 -6.65 13.07
N ASN A 440 -3.36 -6.14 13.33
CA ASN A 440 -2.83 -5.96 14.70
C ASN A 440 -3.75 -5.13 15.61
N ARG A 441 -4.52 -4.19 15.05
CA ARG A 441 -5.43 -3.31 15.82
C ARG A 441 -6.57 -4.10 16.45
N VAL A 442 -7.08 -5.13 15.78
CA VAL A 442 -8.11 -6.02 16.33
C VAL A 442 -7.60 -6.73 17.58
N TYR A 443 -6.44 -7.38 17.48
CA TYR A 443 -5.81 -8.09 18.60
C TYR A 443 -5.51 -7.16 19.77
N TYR A 444 -4.92 -6.00 19.51
CA TYR A 444 -4.65 -4.99 20.54
C TYR A 444 -5.93 -4.58 21.27
N THR A 445 -7.00 -4.32 20.51
CA THR A 445 -8.29 -3.92 21.10
C THR A 445 -8.87 -5.02 21.98
N PHE A 446 -8.80 -6.29 21.54
CA PHE A 446 -9.27 -7.41 22.35
C PHE A 446 -8.47 -7.54 23.65
N ILE A 447 -7.14 -7.50 23.59
CA ILE A 447 -6.26 -7.55 24.76
C ILE A 447 -6.64 -6.45 25.76
N HIS A 448 -6.76 -5.21 25.28
CA HIS A 448 -7.11 -4.07 26.12
C HIS A 448 -8.48 -4.24 26.79
N GLN A 449 -9.51 -4.68 26.06
CA GLN A 449 -10.84 -4.87 26.63
C GLN A 449 -10.89 -6.06 27.62
N LEU A 450 -10.16 -7.15 27.33
CA LEU A 450 -10.07 -8.31 28.23
C LEU A 450 -9.37 -7.95 29.55
N VAL A 451 -8.24 -7.24 29.47
CA VAL A 451 -7.52 -6.73 30.65
C VAL A 451 -8.40 -5.80 31.48
N ARG A 452 -9.16 -4.92 30.82
CA ARG A 452 -10.10 -4.02 31.51
C ARG A 452 -11.20 -4.78 32.26
N LEU A 453 -11.62 -5.94 31.75
CA LEU A 453 -12.61 -6.82 32.40
C LEU A 453 -12.01 -7.79 33.42
N GLY A 454 -10.68 -7.79 33.60
CA GLY A 454 -9.98 -8.70 34.52
C GLY A 454 -9.68 -10.09 33.95
N ASP A 455 -10.01 -10.37 32.68
CA ASP A 455 -9.68 -11.65 32.02
C ASP A 455 -8.27 -11.62 31.42
N THR A 456 -7.27 -11.68 32.30
CA THR A 456 -5.86 -11.59 31.92
C THR A 456 -5.36 -12.85 31.20
N GLU A 457 -5.95 -14.02 31.48
CA GLU A 457 -5.55 -15.27 30.85
C GLU A 457 -5.92 -15.31 29.36
N THR A 458 -7.17 -14.94 29.03
CA THR A 458 -7.60 -14.85 27.63
C THR A 458 -6.85 -13.73 26.91
N ALA A 459 -6.58 -12.62 27.59
CA ALA A 459 -5.76 -11.53 27.04
C ALA A 459 -4.36 -12.02 26.65
N ALA A 460 -3.71 -12.84 27.48
CA ALA A 460 -2.40 -13.43 27.19
C ALA A 460 -2.43 -14.36 25.96
N VAL A 461 -3.53 -15.08 25.71
CA VAL A 461 -3.70 -15.90 24.50
C VAL A 461 -3.74 -15.02 23.24
N PHE A 462 -4.51 -13.93 23.25
CA PHE A 462 -4.55 -13.00 22.11
C PHE A 462 -3.22 -12.27 21.93
N TYR A 463 -2.51 -11.98 23.03
CA TYR A 463 -1.19 -11.38 22.99
C TYR A 463 -0.15 -12.28 22.31
N ARG A 464 -0.12 -13.57 22.65
CA ARG A 464 0.77 -14.55 21.97
C ARG A 464 0.49 -14.61 20.46
N LYS A 465 -0.78 -14.64 20.05
CA LYS A 465 -1.16 -14.60 18.62
C LYS A 465 -0.71 -13.32 17.92
N LEU A 466 -0.76 -12.17 18.61
CA LEU A 466 -0.24 -10.91 18.07
C LEU A 466 1.27 -10.98 17.82
N LEU A 467 2.04 -11.61 18.73
CA LEU A 467 3.49 -11.80 18.56
C LEU A 467 3.83 -12.72 17.38
N GLU A 468 3.07 -13.81 17.22
CA GLU A 468 3.20 -14.71 16.05
C GLU A 468 2.96 -13.97 14.74
N LEU A 469 1.98 -13.07 14.67
CA LEU A 469 1.72 -12.26 13.48
C LEU A 469 2.83 -11.23 13.20
N GLN A 470 3.39 -10.62 14.25
CA GLN A 470 4.46 -9.63 14.12
C GLN A 470 5.79 -10.23 13.66
N SER A 471 6.06 -11.50 13.99
CA SER A 471 7.29 -12.18 13.55
C SER A 471 7.27 -12.54 12.06
N LEU A 472 6.09 -12.81 11.50
CA LEU A 472 5.88 -13.12 10.08
C LEU A 472 5.86 -11.86 9.20
N HIS A 473 5.33 -10.75 9.73
CA HIS A 473 5.24 -9.48 9.02
C HIS A 473 5.75 -8.34 9.92
N PRO A 474 7.04 -7.95 9.83
CA PRO A 474 7.59 -6.89 10.66
C PRO A 474 6.78 -5.62 10.43
N ALA A 475 6.21 -5.09 11.51
CA ALA A 475 5.26 -3.98 11.44
C ALA A 475 5.88 -2.78 10.73
N ASN A 476 5.17 -2.22 9.75
CA ASN A 476 5.36 -0.82 9.40
C ASN A 476 4.95 -0.02 10.65
N SER A 477 5.97 0.50 11.32
CA SER A 477 5.89 1.26 12.56
C SER A 477 5.10 2.55 12.33
N THR A 478 3.78 2.49 12.43
CA THR A 478 2.93 3.68 12.56
C THR A 478 1.65 3.34 13.34
N TYR A 479 1.66 3.74 14.61
CA TYR A 479 0.50 4.18 15.41
C TYR A 479 -0.60 3.17 15.79
N LEU A 480 -0.56 2.74 17.06
CA LEU A 480 -1.46 3.10 18.18
C LEU A 480 -1.35 2.03 19.29
N GLY A 481 -0.94 2.43 20.51
CA GLY A 481 -1.08 1.61 21.72
C GLY A 481 0.16 0.89 22.27
N GLN A 482 1.36 1.09 21.72
CA GLN A 482 2.58 0.39 22.16
C GLN A 482 2.97 0.67 23.62
N ARG A 483 2.82 1.91 24.10
CA ARG A 483 3.09 2.27 25.50
C ARG A 483 2.17 1.52 26.46
N ASN A 484 0.86 1.56 26.20
CA ASN A 484 -0.13 0.83 26.99
C ASN A 484 0.09 -0.69 26.93
N LEU A 485 0.54 -1.23 25.78
CA LEU A 485 0.87 -2.66 25.67
C LEU A 485 2.11 -3.03 26.49
N ALA A 486 3.16 -2.20 26.45
CA ALA A 486 4.37 -2.39 27.24
C ALA A 486 4.09 -2.28 28.76
N GLU A 487 3.24 -1.33 29.16
CA GLU A 487 2.75 -1.21 30.54
C GLU A 487 1.96 -2.46 30.96
N MET A 488 1.10 -3.02 30.09
CA MET A 488 0.41 -4.29 30.36
C MET A 488 1.39 -5.46 30.46
N CYS A 489 2.37 -5.56 29.56
CA CYS A 489 3.39 -6.62 29.60
C CYS A 489 4.21 -6.57 30.89
N SER A 490 4.60 -5.38 31.33
CA SER A 490 5.29 -5.17 32.60
C SER A 490 4.38 -5.53 33.80
N LYS A 491 3.12 -5.11 33.78
CA LYS A 491 2.17 -5.38 34.87
C LYS A 491 1.84 -6.88 35.01
N PHE A 492 1.77 -7.62 33.91
CA PHE A 492 1.35 -9.03 33.90
C PHE A 492 2.48 -10.02 33.61
N ASN A 493 3.74 -9.57 33.60
CA ASN A 493 4.92 -10.37 33.26
C ASN A 493 4.82 -11.10 31.91
N TRP A 494 4.16 -10.49 30.92
CA TRP A 494 4.13 -11.05 29.56
C TRP A 494 5.42 -10.71 28.81
N PRO A 495 5.86 -11.54 27.85
CA PRO A 495 7.06 -11.25 27.07
C PRO A 495 6.93 -9.87 26.43
N PRO A 496 7.95 -9.00 26.47
CA PRO A 496 7.84 -7.66 25.91
C PRO A 496 7.55 -7.75 24.40
N PRO A 497 6.75 -6.84 23.84
CA PRO A 497 6.54 -6.85 22.40
C PRO A 497 7.89 -6.63 21.71
N VAL A 498 8.07 -7.17 20.50
CA VAL A 498 9.29 -6.93 19.71
C VAL A 498 9.25 -5.48 19.24
N ILE A 499 9.69 -4.58 20.12
CA ILE A 499 9.77 -3.15 19.90
C ILE A 499 11.11 -2.91 19.21
N LYS A 500 11.07 -2.52 17.93
CA LYS A 500 12.17 -1.70 17.41
C LYS A 500 11.99 -0.30 18.02
N PRO A 501 12.99 0.25 18.71
CA PRO A 501 12.84 1.51 19.42
C PRO A 501 12.42 2.63 18.44
N HIS A 502 11.27 3.23 18.74
CA HIS A 502 10.84 4.49 18.15
C HIS A 502 11.44 5.59 19.04
N VAL A 503 12.47 6.27 18.56
CA VAL A 503 13.00 7.45 19.25
C VAL A 503 12.03 8.61 18.97
N GLU A 504 11.49 9.19 20.05
CA GLU A 504 10.67 10.41 20.01
C GLU A 504 11.56 11.66 19.79
N HIS A 505 11.12 12.47 18.82
CA HIS A 505 11.29 13.92 18.64
C HIS A 505 12.66 14.56 18.33
N SER A 506 12.69 15.32 17.23
CA SER A 506 12.66 16.80 17.29
C SER A 506 12.23 17.41 15.94
N PRO A 507 11.29 18.38 15.88
CA PRO A 507 11.03 19.15 14.67
C PRO A 507 12.02 20.31 14.60
N VAL A 508 13.27 20.03 14.21
CA VAL A 508 14.11 21.11 13.68
C VAL A 508 13.82 21.17 12.19
N ILE A 509 12.80 21.95 11.84
CA ILE A 509 12.64 22.46 10.48
C ILE A 509 13.84 23.38 10.26
N ALA A 510 14.91 22.84 9.70
CA ALA A 510 15.96 23.67 9.15
C ALA A 510 15.31 24.55 8.07
N GLU A 511 15.31 25.85 8.33
CA GLU A 511 15.00 26.92 7.39
C GLU A 511 15.88 26.75 6.15
N ARG A 512 15.44 25.92 5.22
CA ARG A 512 15.89 26.02 3.83
C ARG A 512 15.02 27.09 3.18
N PRO A 513 15.58 27.98 2.36
CA PRO A 513 14.76 28.84 1.53
C PRO A 513 13.78 27.93 0.77
N LYS A 514 12.49 28.18 0.94
CA LYS A 514 11.48 27.54 0.10
C LYS A 514 11.79 28.00 -1.32
N VAL A 515 12.29 27.07 -2.13
CA VAL A 515 12.46 27.25 -3.57
C VAL A 515 11.14 27.81 -4.11
N ASN A 516 11.22 28.86 -4.93
CA ASN A 516 10.04 29.56 -5.38
C ASN A 516 9.20 28.60 -6.24
N TYR A 517 7.88 28.63 -6.10
CA TYR A 517 6.94 27.88 -6.94
C TYR A 517 7.30 28.01 -8.44
N LEU A 518 7.75 29.19 -8.87
CA LEU A 518 8.17 29.46 -10.24
C LEU A 518 9.33 28.56 -10.72
N GLU A 519 10.31 28.27 -9.86
CA GLU A 519 11.48 27.45 -10.19
C GLU A 519 11.09 25.98 -10.35
N ILE A 520 10.21 25.50 -9.46
CA ILE A 520 9.62 24.15 -9.55
C ILE A 520 8.83 23.99 -10.86
N VAL A 521 8.05 25.01 -11.24
CA VAL A 521 7.27 25.00 -12.48
C VAL A 521 8.17 24.93 -13.71
N ARG A 522 9.26 25.73 -13.74
CA ARG A 522 10.22 25.70 -14.87
C ARG A 522 10.87 24.34 -15.04
N LEU A 523 11.26 23.69 -13.95
CA LEU A 523 11.83 22.33 -13.97
C LEU A 523 10.83 21.28 -14.45
N LEU A 524 9.58 21.36 -14.02
CA LEU A 524 8.53 20.46 -14.50
C LEU A 524 8.29 20.62 -16.00
N ASP A 525 8.33 21.84 -16.51
CA ASP A 525 8.14 22.10 -17.93
C ASP A 525 9.31 21.62 -18.79
N SER A 526 10.56 21.75 -18.32
CA SER A 526 11.72 21.23 -19.05
C SER A 526 11.76 19.70 -19.16
N MET A 527 11.07 18.99 -18.25
CA MET A 527 11.06 17.53 -18.23
C MET A 527 10.06 16.88 -19.19
N ARG A 528 9.14 17.65 -19.80
CA ARG A 528 8.12 17.11 -20.74
C ARG A 528 8.76 16.38 -21.93
N PRO A 529 8.10 15.35 -22.50
CA PRO A 529 8.57 14.63 -23.67
C PRO A 529 8.36 15.47 -24.94
N GLY A 530 9.34 16.33 -25.16
CA GLY A 530 9.74 16.96 -26.41
C GLY A 530 11.25 17.28 -26.38
N SER A 531 11.96 16.76 -25.36
CA SER A 531 13.36 17.03 -25.02
C SER A 531 14.29 15.86 -25.32
N PHE A 532 13.77 14.78 -25.92
CA PHE A 532 14.58 13.74 -26.53
C PHE A 532 14.73 14.11 -28.01
N VAL A 533 15.88 14.71 -28.37
CA VAL A 533 16.30 15.21 -29.70
C VAL A 533 16.31 16.75 -29.81
N ASN A 534 17.55 17.26 -29.86
CA ASN A 534 18.12 18.49 -30.44
C ASN A 534 17.34 19.81 -30.47
N ASP A 535 18.08 20.86 -30.08
CA ASP A 535 17.89 22.26 -30.46
C ASP A 535 17.40 22.36 -31.92
N GLU A 536 16.13 22.74 -32.10
CA GLU A 536 15.71 23.72 -33.07
C GLU A 536 14.31 24.21 -32.72
N LEU A 537 14.18 25.52 -32.71
CA LEU A 537 12.96 26.25 -32.42
C LEU A 537 11.84 25.83 -33.36
N ASP A 538 10.66 25.57 -32.82
CA ASP A 538 9.51 26.29 -33.35
C ASP A 538 8.45 26.55 -32.30
N THR A 539 8.16 27.83 -32.14
CA THR A 539 7.22 28.41 -31.19
C THR A 539 5.84 28.44 -31.81
N THR A 540 4.89 27.73 -31.21
CA THR A 540 3.51 28.23 -31.12
C THR A 540 2.86 27.76 -29.80
N PRO A 541 2.20 28.65 -29.04
CA PRO A 541 1.62 28.29 -27.75
C PRO A 541 0.16 27.82 -27.89
N PHE A 542 -0.20 26.77 -27.13
CA PHE A 542 -1.55 26.47 -26.66
C PHE A 542 -1.51 25.98 -25.21
#